data_AF-A0AAV6AZJ8-F1
#
_entry.id   AF-A0AAV6AZJ8-F1
#
_cell.length_a   1.000
_cell.length_b   1.000
_cell.length_c   1.000
_cell.angle_alpha   90.00
_cell.angle_beta   90.00
_cell.angle_gamma   90.00
#
_symmetry.space_group_name_H-M   'P 1'
#
loop_
_entity.id
_entity.type
_entity.pdbx_description
1 polymer ?
#
loop_
_entity_poly.entity_id
_entity_poly.type
_entity_poly.pdbx_seq_one_letter_code
_entity_poly.pdbx_strand_id
1 'polypeptide(L)'
;MSFALGIDLGGSSVKAVAVTPEGELLDETNVPFDASEQFDWARRIRQIVEDMTNAATPASLSPQRGEGLRVRGDDAEGLRLGEGQQSETRTGDL
;
A
#
# COMPACT_ATOMS: atom_id res chain seq x y z
N MET A 1 -10.59 -0.92 20.02
CA MET A 1 -10.09 0.13 19.11
C MET A 1 -10.65 -0.19 17.74
N SER A 2 -11.22 0.79 17.04
CA SER A 2 -11.73 0.60 15.67
C SER A 2 -10.67 1.04 14.67
N PHE A 3 -10.51 0.30 13.58
CA PHE A 3 -9.66 0.65 12.45
C PHE A 3 -10.34 0.21 11.16
N ALA A 4 -9.93 0.79 10.03
CA ALA A 4 -10.31 0.30 8.72
C ALA A 4 -9.17 -0.54 8.15
N LEU A 5 -9.53 -1.63 7.44
CA LEU A 5 -8.57 -2.49 6.74
C LEU A 5 -8.76 -2.30 5.24
N GLY A 6 -7.74 -1.80 4.55
CA GLY A 6 -7.67 -1.78 3.09
C GLY A 6 -6.96 -3.04 2.60
N ILE A 7 -7.53 -3.72 1.61
CA ILE A 7 -6.94 -4.91 0.98
C ILE A 7 -6.94 -4.71 -0.53
N ASP A 8 -5.78 -4.88 -1.16
CA ASP A 8 -5.56 -4.88 -2.59
C ASP A 8 -5.08 -6.25 -3.05
N LEU A 9 -5.85 -6.87 -3.95
CA LEU A 9 -5.53 -8.18 -4.53
C LEU A 9 -4.87 -7.98 -5.90
N GLY A 10 -3.55 -8.12 -5.93
CA GLY A 10 -2.76 -8.07 -7.16
C GLY A 10 -2.68 -9.43 -7.88
N GLY A 11 -1.86 -9.49 -8.94
CA GLY A 11 -1.68 -10.71 -9.73
C GLY A 11 -0.85 -11.82 -9.05
N SER A 12 -0.07 -11.49 -8.02
CA SER A 12 0.85 -12.42 -7.34
C SER A 12 1.00 -12.18 -5.84
N SER A 13 0.31 -11.17 -5.30
CA SER A 13 0.39 -10.82 -3.88
C SER A 13 -0.88 -10.12 -3.40
N VAL A 14 -1.10 -10.17 -2.09
CA VAL A 14 -2.12 -9.39 -1.38
C VAL A 14 -1.39 -8.31 -0.60
N LYS A 15 -1.74 -7.05 -0.85
CA LYS A 15 -1.31 -5.92 -0.02
C LYS A 15 -2.42 -5.54 0.94
N ALA A 16 -2.07 -5.21 2.18
CA ALA A 16 -3.05 -4.70 3.14
C ALA A 16 -2.49 -3.60 4.02
N VAL A 17 -3.37 -2.70 4.45
CA VAL A 17 -3.07 -1.61 5.39
C VAL A 17 -4.17 -1.51 6.45
N ALA A 18 -3.78 -1.32 7.70
CA ALA A 18 -4.68 -1.00 8.79
C ALA A 18 -4.54 0.49 9.15
N VAL A 19 -5.65 1.23 9.20
CA VAL A 19 -5.65 2.68 9.47
C VAL A 19 -6.66 3.08 10.55
N THR A 20 -6.29 4.03 11.41
CA THR A 20 -7.22 4.63 12.38
C THR A 20 -8.30 5.47 11.69
N PRO A 21 -9.42 5.80 12.37
CA PRO A 21 -10.41 6.74 11.84
C PRO A 21 -9.83 8.13 11.50
N GLU A 22 -8.75 8.52 12.17
CA GLU A 22 -8.02 9.77 11.93
C GLU A 22 -7.08 9.69 10.71
N GLY A 23 -6.97 8.50 10.09
CA GLY A 23 -6.13 8.27 8.92
C GLY A 23 -4.68 7.89 9.23
N GLU A 24 -4.36 7.53 10.48
CA GLU A 24 -3.01 7.10 10.87
C GLU A 24 -2.78 5.64 10.48
N LEU A 25 -1.62 5.34 9.88
CA LEU A 25 -1.23 3.96 9.55
C LEU A 25 -0.82 3.21 10.82
N LEU A 26 -1.51 2.10 11.09
CA LEU A 26 -1.22 1.18 12.19
C LEU A 26 -0.23 0.10 11.76
N ASP A 27 -0.49 -0.52 10.61
CA ASP A 27 0.31 -1.62 10.07
C ASP A 27 0.12 -1.75 8.55
N GLU A 28 1.11 -2.35 7.88
CA GLU A 28 1.05 -2.67 6.46
C GLU A 28 1.74 -4.01 6.17
N THR A 29 1.22 -4.74 5.20
CA THR A 29 1.82 -6.01 4.76
C THR A 29 1.65 -6.23 3.27
N ASN A 30 2.54 -7.06 2.73
CA ASN A 30 2.50 -7.52 1.36
C ASN A 30 2.88 -9.01 1.33
N VAL A 31 1.88 -9.87 1.13
CA VAL A 31 2.03 -11.32 1.22
C VAL A 31 1.91 -11.94 -0.17
N PRO A 32 2.94 -12.64 -0.67
CA PRO A 32 2.82 -13.37 -1.93
C PRO A 32 1.84 -14.55 -1.78
N PHE A 33 1.17 -14.89 -2.88
CA PHE A 33 0.37 -16.12 -2.99
C PHE A 33 0.73 -16.87 -4.28
N ASP A 34 0.50 -18.17 -4.29
CA ASP A 34 0.63 -19.01 -5.48
C ASP A 34 -0.66 -18.95 -6.31
N ALA A 35 -0.59 -18.31 -7.49
CA ALA A 35 -1.73 -18.20 -8.40
C ALA A 35 -2.11 -19.54 -9.07
N SER A 36 -1.23 -20.54 -9.03
CA SER A 36 -1.51 -21.89 -9.52
C SER A 36 -2.27 -22.74 -8.51
N GLU A 37 -2.24 -22.35 -7.23
CA GLU A 37 -2.96 -23.05 -6.17
C GLU A 37 -4.34 -22.43 -5.95
N GLN A 38 -5.37 -23.27 -5.95
CA GLN A 38 -6.75 -22.81 -5.79
C GLN A 38 -6.92 -22.10 -4.44
N PHE A 39 -7.42 -20.87 -4.48
CA PHE A 39 -7.74 -20.05 -3.31
C PHE A 39 -6.55 -19.76 -2.37
N ASP A 40 -5.28 -19.83 -2.80
CA ASP A 40 -4.18 -19.40 -1.93
C ASP A 40 -4.32 -17.91 -1.55
N TRP A 41 -4.68 -17.06 -2.52
CA TRP A 41 -4.99 -15.64 -2.26
C TRP A 41 -6.02 -15.45 -1.13
N ALA A 42 -7.07 -16.29 -1.07
CA ALA A 42 -8.12 -16.17 -0.07
C ALA A 42 -7.62 -16.60 1.31
N ARG A 43 -6.79 -17.66 1.37
CA ARG A 43 -6.10 -18.06 2.60
C ARG A 43 -5.16 -16.97 3.10
N ARG A 44 -4.45 -16.28 2.20
CA ARG A 44 -3.61 -15.12 2.57
C ARG A 44 -4.43 -13.97 3.12
N ILE A 45 -5.55 -13.61 2.49
CA ILE A 45 -6.45 -12.58 3.02
C ILE A 45 -6.93 -12.94 4.43
N ARG A 46 -7.35 -14.19 4.65
CA ARG A 46 -7.80 -14.64 5.98
C ARG A 46 -6.69 -14.48 7.03
N GLN A 47 -5.48 -14.94 6.71
CA GLN A 47 -4.32 -14.83 7.59
C GLN A 47 -4.03 -13.36 7.95
N ILE A 48 -4.02 -12.48 6.95
CA ILE A 48 -3.79 -11.03 7.12
C ILE A 48 -4.84 -10.41 8.05
N VAL A 49 -6.12 -10.74 7.86
CA VAL A 49 -7.21 -10.22 8.72
C VAL A 49 -7.02 -10.67 10.17
N GLU A 50 -6.68 -11.94 10.38
CA GLU A 50 -6.42 -12.49 11.72
C GLU A 50 -5.20 -11.81 12.36
N ASP A 51 -4.09 -11.68 11.63
CA ASP A 51 -2.85 -11.05 12.12
C ASP A 51 -3.05 -9.59 12.49
N MET A 52 -3.65 -8.78 11.60
CA MET A 52 -3.84 -7.35 11.82
C MET A 52 -4.90 -7.05 12.88
N THR A 53 -5.92 -7.90 13.02
CA THR A 53 -6.91 -7.76 14.12
C THR A 53 -6.26 -8.03 15.47
N ASN A 54 -5.36 -9.02 15.55
CA ASN A 54 -4.63 -9.34 16.77
C ASN A 54 -3.58 -8.27 17.11
N ALA A 55 -2.86 -7.75 16.10
CA ALA A 55 -1.84 -6.72 16.26
C ALA A 55 -2.41 -5.35 16.63
N ALA A 56 -3.63 -5.02 16.22
CA ALA A 56 -4.34 -3.81 16.59
C ALA A 56 -4.80 -3.77 18.07
N THR A 57 -4.36 -4.72 18.89
CA THR A 57 -4.37 -4.56 20.35
C THR A 57 -3.19 -3.68 20.78
N PRO A 58 -3.35 -2.73 21.73
CA PRO A 58 -2.42 -1.60 21.94
C PRO A 58 -0.96 -1.93 22.30
N ALA A 59 -0.59 -3.19 22.44
CA ALA A 59 0.72 -3.60 22.94
C ALA A 59 1.80 -3.76 21.85
N SER A 60 1.47 -3.77 20.55
CA SER A 60 2.43 -4.27 19.53
C SER A 60 2.81 -3.34 18.37
N LEU A 61 2.23 -2.15 18.23
CA LEU A 61 2.45 -1.35 17.01
C LEU A 61 3.58 -0.33 17.18
N SER A 62 4.75 -0.65 16.62
CA SER A 62 5.78 0.34 16.28
C SER A 62 5.65 0.67 14.79
N PRO A 63 5.46 1.93 14.38
CA PRO A 63 5.24 2.27 12.99
C PRO A 63 6.53 2.11 12.19
N GLN A 64 6.62 1.05 11.38
CA GLN A 64 7.60 0.98 10.30
C GLN A 64 6.96 1.59 9.06
N ARG A 65 7.42 2.81 8.72
CA ARG A 65 6.91 3.58 7.59
C ARG A 65 7.42 2.96 6.29
N GLY A 66 6.58 2.22 5.58
CA GLY A 66 6.87 1.80 4.22
C GLY A 66 6.59 2.93 3.22
N GLU A 67 7.59 3.24 2.40
CA GLU A 67 7.47 4.24 1.36
C GLU A 67 6.71 3.64 0.16
N GLY A 68 5.44 4.01 -0.05
CA GLY A 68 4.77 3.57 -1.28
C GLY A 68 3.27 3.82 -1.49
N LEU A 69 2.47 4.15 -0.46
CA LEU A 69 1.02 4.29 -0.66
C LEU A 69 0.60 5.76 -0.78
N ARG A 70 0.42 6.25 -2.00
CA ARG A 70 -0.28 7.53 -2.25
C ARG A 70 -1.79 7.28 -2.19
N VAL A 71 -2.41 7.65 -1.07
CA VAL A 71 -3.86 7.82 -0.99
C VAL A 71 -4.24 9.01 -1.89
N ARG A 72 -4.94 8.76 -3.00
CA ARG A 72 -5.58 9.85 -3.75
C ARG A 72 -6.79 10.31 -2.96
N GLY A 73 -6.66 11.46 -2.30
CA GLY A 73 -7.81 12.25 -1.87
C GLY A 73 -8.46 12.88 -3.10
N ASP A 74 -9.76 12.65 -3.25
CA ASP A 74 -10.61 13.42 -4.13
C ASP A 74 -10.69 14.85 -3.58
N ASP A 75 -9.93 15.77 -4.18
CA ASP A 75 -10.26 17.18 -4.19
C ASP A 75 -10.06 17.70 -5.62
N ALA A 76 -11.19 18.03 -6.23
CA ALA A 76 -11.27 18.79 -7.45
C ALA A 76 -10.67 20.18 -7.23
N GLU A 77 -9.78 20.59 -8.14
CA GLU A 77 -9.46 21.95 -8.61
C GLU A 77 -7.94 22.05 -8.88
N GLY A 78 -7.57 22.32 -10.14
CA GLY A 78 -6.23 22.81 -10.47
C GLY A 78 -5.32 21.90 -11.30
N LEU A 79 -5.80 21.27 -12.37
CA LEU A 79 -4.91 20.83 -13.46
C LEU A 79 -4.39 22.07 -14.22
N ARG A 80 -3.25 22.61 -13.79
CA ARG A 80 -2.40 23.41 -14.68
C ARG A 80 -1.47 22.46 -15.44
N LEU A 81 -1.74 22.37 -16.73
CA LEU A 81 -0.83 21.83 -17.73
C LEU A 81 0.42 22.71 -17.78
N GLY A 82 1.59 22.09 -17.61
CA GLY A 82 2.89 22.69 -17.83
C GLY A 82 3.67 21.82 -18.81
N GLU A 83 3.61 22.20 -20.07
CA GLU A 83 4.46 21.77 -21.18
C GLU A 83 5.94 21.91 -20.76
N GLY A 84 6.82 20.92 -20.96
CA GLY A 84 7.42 20.61 -22.25
C GLY A 84 8.81 21.25 -22.35
N GLN A 85 9.88 20.44 -22.30
CA GLN A 85 11.10 20.72 -23.06
C GLN A 85 11.98 19.46 -23.16
N GLN A 86 12.14 19.01 -24.41
CA GLN A 86 13.15 18.07 -24.89
C GLN A 86 14.50 18.79 -25.06
N SER A 87 15.51 18.03 -25.52
CA SER A 87 16.88 18.39 -25.97
C SER A 87 17.93 18.47 -24.84
N GLU A 88 19.15 17.92 -24.94
CA GLU A 88 19.90 17.32 -26.05
C GLU A 88 21.08 16.50 -25.49
N THR A 89 21.43 15.41 -26.18
CA THR A 89 22.70 14.69 -26.04
C THR A 89 23.87 15.54 -26.53
N ARG A 90 24.98 15.62 -25.79
CA ARG A 90 26.28 15.99 -26.37
C ARG A 90 27.45 15.22 -25.72
N THR A 91 28.17 14.54 -26.60
CA THR A 91 29.46 13.85 -26.49
C THR A 91 30.60 14.77 -26.03
N GLY A 92 31.56 14.20 -25.28
CA GLY A 92 33.00 14.51 -25.36
C GLY A 92 33.59 15.41 -24.26
N ASP A 93 34.42 14.83 -23.37
CA ASP A 93 35.87 15.07 -23.32
C ASP A 93 36.47 14.51 -22.02
N LEU A 94 37.42 13.56 -22.15
CA LEU A 94 38.85 13.67 -21.79
C LEU A 94 39.59 12.41 -22.25
#